data_AF-A0A484Z825-F1
#
_entry.id   AF-A0A484Z825-F1
#
_cell.length_a   1.000
_cell.length_b   1.000
_cell.length_c   1.000
_cell.angle_alpha   90.00
_cell.angle_beta   90.00
_cell.angle_gamma   90.00
#
_symmetry.space_group_name_H-M   'P 1'
#
loop_
_entity.id
_entity.type
_entity.pdbx_description
1 polymer ?
#
loop_
_entity_poly.entity_id
_entity_poly.type
_entity_poly.pdbx_seq_one_letter_code
_entity_poly.pdbx_strand_id
1 'polypeptide(L)' 'MIAALLASVSLSATAAQTIRFATEASYPPFESIDANNKIVGFDVDLANALCKEIDATCTFSNQASTA' A
#
# COMPACT_ATOMS: atom_id res chain seq x y z
N MET A 1 -36.13 37.96 -3.36
CA MET A 1 -36.01 36.80 -2.44
C MET A 1 -35.23 35.74 -3.19
N ILE A 2 -34.09 35.35 -2.65
CA ILE A 2 -32.93 34.76 -3.34
C ILE A 2 -33.28 33.39 -3.94
N ALA A 3 -33.17 33.26 -5.26
CA ALA A 3 -33.31 31.99 -5.97
C ALA A 3 -32.11 31.10 -5.62
N ALA A 4 -32.37 30.02 -4.89
CA ALA A 4 -31.36 29.11 -4.38
C ALA A 4 -30.65 28.39 -5.53
N LEU A 5 -29.40 28.77 -5.80
CA LEU A 5 -28.47 27.97 -6.59
C LEU A 5 -28.00 26.79 -5.73
N LEU A 6 -28.65 25.64 -5.88
CA LEU A 6 -28.11 24.36 -5.41
C LEU A 6 -26.98 23.94 -6.36
N ALA A 7 -25.77 24.42 -6.09
CA ALA A 7 -24.58 23.91 -6.73
C ALA A 7 -24.39 22.45 -6.30
N SER A 8 -24.57 21.53 -7.24
CA SER A 8 -24.25 20.11 -7.09
C SER A 8 -22.74 19.95 -6.93
N VAL A 9 -22.27 19.90 -5.69
CA VAL A 9 -20.92 19.47 -5.36
C VAL A 9 -20.84 17.97 -5.64
N SER A 10 -20.25 17.61 -6.78
CA SER A 10 -19.83 16.24 -7.05
C SER A 10 -18.68 15.90 -6.11
N LEU A 11 -18.97 15.17 -5.03
CA LEU A 11 -17.94 14.61 -4.16
C LEU A 11 -17.27 13.45 -4.89
N SER A 12 -16.19 13.73 -5.61
CA SER A 12 -15.31 12.69 -6.14
C SER A 12 -14.61 12.01 -4.97
N ALA A 13 -15.04 10.81 -4.60
CA ALA A 13 -14.31 9.99 -3.62
C ALA A 13 -12.95 9.63 -4.20
N THR A 14 -11.87 10.20 -3.66
CA THR A 14 -10.52 9.74 -3.96
C THR A 14 -10.33 8.38 -3.31
N ALA A 15 -10.35 7.31 -4.10
CA ALA A 15 -10.03 5.98 -3.60
C ALA A 15 -8.53 5.96 -3.25
N ALA A 16 -8.20 5.53 -2.03
CA ALA A 16 -6.80 5.32 -1.62
C ALA A 16 -6.10 4.41 -2.63
N GLN A 17 -4.95 4.84 -3.15
CA GLN A 17 -4.21 4.07 -4.15
C GLN A 17 -3.67 2.79 -3.52
N THR A 18 -3.79 1.65 -4.19
CA THR A 18 -3.21 0.38 -3.73
C THR A 18 -1.90 0.10 -4.45
N ILE A 19 -0.80 0.02 -3.71
CA ILE A 19 0.53 -0.33 -4.21
C ILE A 19 0.83 -1.80 -3.89
N ARG A 20 1.31 -2.53 -4.89
CA ARG A 20 1.63 -3.95 -4.81
C ARG A 20 3.14 -4.14 -4.92
N PHE A 21 3.78 -4.52 -3.83
CA PHE A 21 5.20 -4.83 -3.77
C PHE A 21 5.42 -6.32 -4.05
N ALA A 22 6.23 -6.61 -5.06
CA ALA A 22 6.74 -7.94 -5.33
C ALA A 22 8.17 -8.02 -4.80
N THR A 23 8.46 -9.02 -3.98
CA THR A 23 9.72 -9.13 -3.24
C THR A 23 10.12 -10.60 -3.12
N GLU A 24 11.40 -10.89 -2.97
CA GLU A 24 11.89 -12.24 -2.74
C GLU A 24 12.17 -12.43 -1.23
N ALA A 25 11.18 -12.95 -0.49
CA ALA A 25 11.20 -13.03 0.96
C ALA A 25 12.13 -14.13 1.52
N SER A 26 13.35 -14.21 0.99
CA SER A 26 14.44 -15.15 1.30
C SER A 26 15.67 -14.47 1.90
N TYR A 27 15.64 -13.14 2.10
CA TYR A 27 16.82 -12.32 2.42
C TYR A 27 16.70 -11.48 3.72
N PRO A 28 16.76 -12.12 4.92
CA PRO A 28 16.82 -11.39 6.18
C PRO A 28 18.08 -10.51 6.31
N PRO A 29 18.00 -9.34 6.99
CA PRO A 29 16.85 -8.78 7.70
C PRO A 29 15.93 -7.88 6.84
N PHE A 30 16.18 -7.81 5.53
CA PHE A 30 15.47 -6.91 4.62
C PHE A 30 14.07 -7.42 4.30
N GLU A 31 13.95 -8.72 4.03
CA GLU A 31 12.70 -9.36 3.66
C GLU A 31 12.74 -10.87 3.97
N SER A 32 11.71 -11.38 4.64
CA SER A 32 11.61 -12.77 5.07
C SER A 32 10.15 -13.15 5.37
N ILE A 33 9.84 -14.44 5.50
CA ILE A 33 8.52 -14.91 5.92
C ILE A 33 8.55 -15.27 7.41
N ASP A 34 7.62 -14.70 8.19
CA ASP A 34 7.46 -15.00 9.61
C ASP A 34 6.64 -16.29 9.86
N ALA A 35 6.49 -16.68 11.14
CA ALA A 35 5.72 -17.86 11.52
C ALA A 35 4.21 -17.78 11.19
N ASN A 36 3.70 -16.59 10.86
CA ASN A 36 2.32 -16.36 10.46
C ASN A 36 2.15 -16.28 8.94
N ASN A 37 3.17 -16.65 8.16
CA ASN A 37 3.22 -16.50 6.70
C ASN A 37 3.10 -15.05 6.21
N LYS A 38 3.54 -14.07 7.00
CA LYS A 38 3.64 -12.66 6.59
C LYS A 38 5.05 -12.35 6.11
N ILE A 39 5.14 -11.54 5.07
CA ILE A 39 6.40 -10.96 4.61
C ILE A 39 6.76 -9.83 5.57
N VAL A 40 7.95 -9.89 6.17
CA VAL A 40 8.47 -8.96 7.18
C VAL A 40 9.93 -8.62 6.91
N GLY A 41 10.38 -7.48 7.42
CA GLY A 41 11.77 -7.04 7.32
C GLY A 41 11.87 -5.54 7.07
N PHE A 42 13.10 -5.03 6.98
CA PHE A 42 13.36 -3.60 6.82
C PHE A 42 12.66 -2.98 5.60
N ASP A 43 12.64 -3.67 4.46
CA ASP A 43 12.04 -3.14 3.22
C ASP A 43 10.50 -3.09 3.33
N VAL A 44 9.90 -4.03 4.07
CA VAL A 44 8.46 -4.04 4.38
C VAL A 44 8.09 -2.86 5.28
N ASP A 45 8.89 -2.59 6.31
CA ASP A 45 8.68 -1.46 7.23
C ASP A 45 8.79 -0.13 6.50
N LEU A 46 9.81 0.01 5.64
CA LEU A 46 10.00 1.19 4.79
C LEU A 46 8.82 1.40 3.84
N ALA A 47 8.40 0.36 3.13
CA ALA A 47 7.27 0.44 2.21
C ALA A 47 5.97 0.83 2.93
N ASN A 48 5.70 0.26 4.10
CA ASN A 48 4.53 0.63 4.91
C ASN A 48 4.59 2.09 5.38
N ALA A 49 5.75 2.58 5.79
CA ALA A 49 5.93 3.99 6.17
C ALA A 49 5.69 4.94 4.99
N LEU A 50 6.18 4.59 3.80
CA LEU A 50 5.94 5.35 2.58
C LEU A 50 4.45 5.35 2.19
N CYS A 51 3.79 4.18 2.21
CA CYS A 51 2.35 4.08 1.95
C CYS A 51 1.53 4.94 2.91
N LYS A 52 1.91 4.97 4.19
CA LYS A 52 1.26 5.83 5.19
C LYS A 52 1.42 7.32 4.87
N GLU A 53 2.60 7.76 4.43
CA GLU A 53 2.86 9.17 4.11
C GLU A 53 2.04 9.66 2.91
N ILE A 54 1.78 8.78 1.93
CA ILE A 54 1.07 9.13 0.70
C ILE A 54 -0.42 8.74 0.69
N ASP A 55 -0.96 8.33 1.84
CA ASP A 55 -2.34 7.83 1.99
C ASP A 55 -2.69 6.69 1.00
N ALA A 56 -1.77 5.73 0.87
CA ALA A 56 -1.92 4.53 0.05
C ALA A 56 -2.03 3.25 0.89
N THR A 57 -2.65 2.24 0.31
CA THR A 57 -2.67 0.87 0.84
C THR A 57 -1.51 0.07 0.24
N CYS A 58 -0.67 -0.52 1.09
CA CYS A 58 0.41 -1.41 0.70
C CYS A 58 -0.02 -2.88 0.75
N THR A 59 0.38 -3.66 -0.25
CA THR A 59 0.27 -5.13 -0.25
C THR A 59 1.56 -5.76 -0.72
N PHE A 60 1.87 -6.96 -0.24
CA PHE A 60 3.14 -7.64 -0.52
C PHE A 60 2.87 -9.04 -1.07
N SER A 61 3.65 -9.44 -2.07
CA SER A 61 3.64 -10.79 -2.64
C SER A 61 5.06 -11.32 -2.76
N ASN A 62 5.24 -12.58 -2.37
CA ASN A 62 6.52 -13.26 -2.54
C ASN A 62 6.66 -13.71 -4.00
N GLN A 63 7.67 -13.19 -4.69
CA GLN A 63 8.03 -13.51 -6.07
C GLN A 63 9.47 -13.99 -6.06
N ALA A 64 9.66 -15.30 -5.91
CA ALA A 64 10.98 -15.90 -6.00
C ALA A 64 11.51 -15.78 -7.43
N SER A 65 12.74 -15.27 -7.58
CA SER A 65 13.42 -15.20 -8.86
C SER A 65 13.80 -16.62 -9.29
N THR A 66 12.92 -17.33 -9.98
CA THR A 66 13.28 -18.57 -10.67
C THR A 66 14.18 -18.22 -11.84
N ALA A 67 15.49 -18.33 -11.63
CA ALA A 67 16.46 -18.54 -12.70
C ALA A 67 16.49 -20.03 -13.09
#